data_AF-A0A7R6PHI6-F1
#
_entry.id   AF-A0A7R6PHI6-F1
#
_cell.length_a   1.000
_cell.length_b   1.000
_cell.length_c   1.000
_cell.angle_alpha   90.00
_cell.angle_beta   90.00
_cell.angle_gamma   90.00
#
_symmetry.space_group_name_H-M   'P 1'
#
loop_
_entity.id
_entity.type
_entity.pdbx_description
1 polymer ?
#
loop_
_entity_poly.entity_id
_entity_poly.type
_entity_poly.pdbx_seq_one_letter_code
_entity_poly.pdbx_strand_id
1 'polypeptide(L)'
;MSKIIIYGAGLLVVGFVVFLLLFLTFENAISGQAIYGTRQGDAFFVTGFPATLINFGILGLILSLITYIGYLFKRHVYFLKAYRYLGLFSGVLISIGIVLNVT
;
A
#
# COMPACT_ATOMS: atom_id res chain seq x y z
N MET A 1 19.81 -26.49 1.91
CA MET A 1 19.85 -25.01 1.85
C MET A 1 19.31 -24.45 3.15
N SER A 2 20.06 -23.57 3.81
CA SER A 2 19.65 -22.99 5.10
C SER A 2 18.37 -22.16 4.90
N LYS A 3 17.36 -22.38 5.76
CA LYS A 3 16.07 -21.68 5.75
C LYS A 3 16.23 -20.16 5.59
N ILE A 4 17.32 -19.61 6.13
CA ILE A 4 17.71 -18.19 6.06
C ILE A 4 17.82 -17.67 4.62
N ILE A 5 18.33 -18.49 3.68
CA ILE A 5 18.50 -18.08 2.27
C ILE A 5 17.14 -17.97 1.57
N ILE A 6 16.22 -18.89 1.85
CA ILE A 6 14.87 -18.90 1.26
C ILE A 6 14.03 -17.75 1.82
N TYR A 7 14.07 -17.53 3.14
CA TYR A 7 13.39 -16.39 3.77
C TYR A 7 14.00 -15.04 3.37
N GLY A 8 15.32 -14.97 3.20
CA GLY A 8 16.02 -13.76 2.75
C GLY A 8 15.71 -13.41 1.29
N ALA A 9 15.71 -14.39 0.38
CA ALA A 9 15.34 -14.19 -1.02
C ALA A 9 13.88 -13.74 -1.15
N GLY A 10 12.96 -14.35 -0.39
CA GLY A 10 11.57 -13.90 -0.34
C GLY A 10 11.42 -12.47 0.16
N LEU A 11 12.17 -12.08 1.19
CA LEU A 11 12.16 -10.71 1.72
C LEU A 11 12.67 -9.69 0.70
N LEU A 12 13.68 -10.05 -0.10
CA LEU A 12 14.20 -9.21 -1.18
C LEU A 12 13.13 -8.91 -2.23
N VAL A 13 12.38 -9.93 -2.67
CA VAL A 13 11.28 -9.77 -3.63
C VAL A 13 10.19 -8.88 -3.04
N VAL A 14 9.80 -9.10 -1.78
CA VAL A 14 8.82 -8.25 -1.09
C VAL A 14 9.31 -6.80 -0.99
N GLY A 15 10.58 -6.59 -0.66
CA GLY A 15 11.19 -5.26 -0.60
C GLY A 15 11.15 -4.54 -1.95
N PHE A 16 11.45 -5.24 -3.04
CA PHE A 16 11.35 -4.71 -4.40
C PHE A 16 9.91 -4.29 -4.76
N VAL A 17 8.93 -5.15 -4.46
CA VAL A 17 7.51 -4.84 -4.69
C VAL A 17 7.07 -3.63 -3.88
N VAL A 18 7.46 -3.55 -2.59
CA VAL A 18 7.16 -2.40 -1.73
C VAL A 18 7.77 -1.12 -2.29
N PHE A 19 9.00 -1.16 -2.78
CA PHE A 19 9.66 0.00 -3.38
C PHE A 19 8.94 0.48 -4.64
N LEU A 20 8.55 -0.44 -5.53
CA LEU A 20 7.76 -0.09 -6.72
C LEU A 20 6.41 0.52 -6.35
N LEU A 21 5.72 -0.04 -5.36
CA LEU A 21 4.44 0.48 -4.89
C LEU A 21 4.60 1.90 -4.32
N LEU A 22 5.65 2.17 -3.54
CA LEU A 22 5.96 3.51 -3.06
C LEU A 22 6.21 4.46 -4.22
N PHE A 23 7.07 4.09 -5.17
CA PHE A 23 7.38 4.91 -6.34
C PHE A 23 6.13 5.30 -7.12
N LEU A 24 5.28 4.32 -7.46
CA LEU A 24 4.03 4.56 -8.18
C LEU A 24 3.05 5.43 -7.38
N THR A 25 2.96 5.20 -6.07
CA THR A 25 2.08 6.00 -5.20
C THR A 25 2.54 7.45 -5.10
N PHE A 26 3.85 7.69 -5.06
CA PHE A 26 4.42 9.03 -5.09
C PHE A 26 4.20 9.71 -6.43
N GLU A 27 4.41 9.01 -7.54
CA GLU A 27 4.17 9.55 -8.88
C GLU A 27 2.70 9.93 -9.06
N ASN A 28 1.78 9.06 -8.65
CA ASN A 28 0.35 9.34 -8.62
C ASN A 28 0.04 10.60 -7.79
N ALA A 29 0.56 10.67 -6.57
CA ALA A 29 0.32 11.82 -5.68
C ALA A 29 0.83 13.15 -6.26
N ILE A 30 2.02 13.15 -6.88
CA ILE A 30 2.60 14.35 -7.52
C ILE A 30 1.76 14.78 -8.73
N SER A 31 1.28 13.81 -9.51
CA SER A 31 0.42 14.05 -10.66
C SER A 31 -1.03 14.41 -10.29
N GLY A 32 -1.36 14.52 -8.99
CA GLY A 32 -2.70 14.86 -8.50
C GLY A 32 -3.77 13.84 -8.86
N GLN A 33 -3.34 12.64 -9.23
CA GLN A 33 -4.17 11.57 -9.72
C GLN A 33 -3.87 10.28 -8.97
N ALA A 34 -4.68 9.26 -9.20
CA ALA A 34 -4.47 7.99 -8.58
C ALA A 34 -5.00 6.92 -9.54
N ILE A 35 -4.08 6.10 -10.04
CA ILE A 35 -4.31 5.11 -11.10
C ILE A 35 -4.24 3.72 -10.48
N TYR A 36 -5.34 2.95 -10.59
CA TYR A 36 -5.43 1.60 -9.99
C TYR A 36 -5.61 0.49 -11.01
N GLY A 37 -5.73 0.81 -12.30
CA GLY A 37 -5.86 -0.17 -13.36
C GLY A 37 -6.21 0.43 -14.71
N THR A 38 -6.12 -0.39 -15.75
CA THR A 38 -6.58 -0.06 -17.10
C THR A 38 -7.80 -0.91 -17.41
N ARG A 39 -8.88 -0.34 -17.93
CA ARG A 39 -9.99 -1.12 -18.49
C ARG A 39 -10.08 -0.82 -19.97
N GLN A 40 -9.82 -1.84 -20.78
CA GLN A 40 -10.00 -1.80 -22.24
C GLN A 40 -9.20 -0.68 -22.94
N GLY A 41 -8.01 -0.36 -22.45
CA GLY A 41 -7.13 0.64 -23.05
C GLY A 41 -7.19 2.02 -22.40
N ASP A 42 -8.25 2.31 -21.64
CA ASP A 42 -8.38 3.55 -20.87
C ASP A 42 -7.95 3.33 -19.41
N ALA A 43 -7.11 4.24 -18.90
CA ALA A 43 -6.70 4.23 -17.51
C ALA A 43 -7.88 4.64 -16.62
N PHE A 44 -8.20 3.85 -15.59
CA PHE A 44 -9.03 4.35 -14.50
C PHE A 44 -8.16 5.22 -13.61
N PHE A 45 -8.25 6.52 -13.87
CA PHE A 45 -7.64 7.54 -13.04
C PHE A 45 -8.73 8.23 -12.23
N VAL A 46 -8.44 8.45 -10.96
CA VAL A 46 -9.21 9.32 -10.08
C VAL A 46 -8.40 10.58 -9.88
N THR A 47 -9.04 11.75 -9.92
CA THR A 47 -8.38 13.05 -9.77
C THR A 47 -8.97 13.85 -8.62
N GLY A 48 -8.19 14.79 -8.08
CA GLY A 48 -8.66 15.70 -7.04
C GLY A 48 -8.68 15.08 -5.64
N PHE A 49 -9.58 15.55 -4.78
CA PHE A 49 -9.63 15.11 -3.36
C PHE A 49 -9.76 13.58 -3.17
N PRO A 50 -10.56 12.85 -3.96
CA PRO A 50 -10.65 11.40 -3.85
C PRO A 50 -9.31 10.70 -4.18
N ALA A 51 -8.52 11.26 -5.10
CA ALA A 51 -7.19 10.72 -5.45
C ALA A 51 -6.22 10.80 -4.27
N THR A 52 -6.24 11.92 -3.55
CA THR A 52 -5.43 12.13 -2.34
C THR A 52 -5.77 11.10 -1.27
N LEU A 53 -7.06 10.87 -1.00
CA LEU A 53 -7.51 9.86 -0.03
C LEU A 53 -6.98 8.47 -0.38
N ILE A 54 -7.04 8.10 -1.65
CA ILE A 54 -6.61 6.77 -2.09
C ILE A 54 -5.08 6.64 -2.04
N ASN A 55 -4.32 7.64 -2.48
CA ASN A 55 -2.86 7.62 -2.37
C ASN A 55 -2.40 7.53 -0.91
N PHE A 56 -3.02 8.29 0.00
CA PHE A 56 -2.75 8.17 1.44
C PHE A 56 -3.12 6.79 2.01
N GLY A 57 -4.24 6.22 1.54
CA GLY A 57 -4.62 4.85 1.90
C GLY A 57 -3.61 3.82 1.42
N ILE A 58 -3.11 3.92 0.18
CA ILE A 58 -2.08 3.02 -0.34
C ILE A 58 -0.78 3.14 0.47
N LEU A 59 -0.34 4.36 0.80
CA LEU A 59 0.80 4.57 1.69
C LEU A 59 0.60 3.88 3.05
N GLY A 60 -0.59 4.00 3.64
CA GLY A 60 -0.92 3.33 4.89
C GLY A 60 -0.90 1.79 4.78
N LEU A 61 -1.33 1.21 3.65
CA LEU A 61 -1.22 -0.24 3.40
C LEU A 61 0.25 -0.68 3.30
N ILE A 62 1.09 0.11 2.64
CA ILE A 62 2.53 -0.16 2.55
C ILE A 62 3.14 -0.13 3.95
N LEU A 63 2.81 0.87 4.77
CA LEU A 63 3.25 0.96 6.17
C LEU A 63 2.73 -0.20 7.02
N SER A 64 1.49 -0.65 6.81
CA SER A 64 0.93 -1.83 7.47
C SER A 64 1.74 -3.08 7.13
N LEU A 65 2.10 -3.28 5.86
CA LEU A 65 2.93 -4.40 5.41
C LEU A 65 4.33 -4.36 6.04
N ILE A 66 5.01 -3.20 6.03
CA ILE A 66 6.32 -3.04 6.67
C ILE A 66 6.24 -3.37 8.17
N THR A 67 5.17 -2.92 8.83
CA THR A 67 4.92 -3.19 10.24
C THR A 67 4.70 -4.68 10.49
N TYR A 68 3.97 -5.38 9.61
CA TYR A 68 3.78 -6.82 9.69
C TYR A 68 5.10 -7.59 9.46
N ILE A 69 5.93 -7.16 8.52
CA ILE A 69 7.28 -7.72 8.33
C ILE A 69 8.10 -7.53 9.62
N GLY A 70 8.08 -6.35 10.22
CA GLY A 70 8.72 -6.08 11.52
C GLY A 70 8.19 -6.98 12.64
N TYR A 71 6.88 -7.27 12.65
CA TYR A 71 6.27 -8.25 13.55
C TYR A 71 6.83 -9.66 13.33
N LEU A 72 7.03 -10.11 12.10
CA LEU A 72 7.57 -11.44 11.83
C LEU A 72 8.98 -11.63 12.44
N PHE A 73 9.80 -10.57 12.48
CA PHE A 73 11.14 -10.62 13.07
C PHE A 73 11.13 -10.50 14.60
N LYS A 74 10.40 -9.53 15.15
CA LYS A 74 10.45 -9.21 16.59
C LYS A 74 9.35 -9.88 17.42
N ARG A 75 8.29 -10.39 16.78
CA ARG A 75 7.06 -10.93 17.39
C ARG A 75 6.45 -10.06 18.51
N HIS A 76 6.64 -8.74 18.44
CA HIS A 76 6.17 -7.83 19.47
C HIS A 76 4.71 -7.40 19.26
N VAL A 77 3.91 -7.36 20.34
CA VAL A 77 2.47 -7.05 20.30
C VAL A 77 2.17 -5.67 19.69
N TYR A 78 3.05 -4.68 19.89
CA TYR A 78 2.91 -3.36 19.26
C TYR A 78 2.90 -3.41 17.73
N PHE A 79 3.77 -4.20 17.09
CA PHE A 79 3.75 -4.35 15.62
C PHE A 79 2.47 -5.07 15.17
N LEU A 80 1.98 -6.04 15.94
CA LEU A 80 0.72 -6.71 15.64
C LEU A 80 -0.47 -5.73 15.68
N LYS A 81 -0.52 -4.85 16.69
CA LYS A 81 -1.57 -3.83 16.78
C LYS A 81 -1.44 -2.80 15.65
N ALA A 82 -0.23 -2.30 15.43
CA ALA A 82 0.03 -1.27 14.41
C ALA A 82 -0.33 -1.75 13.00
N TYR A 83 0.02 -2.99 12.60
CA TYR A 83 -0.38 -3.48 11.26
C TYR A 83 -1.91 -3.50 11.10
N ARG A 84 -2.64 -3.92 12.14
CA ARG A 84 -4.12 -3.99 12.10
C ARG A 84 -4.75 -2.61 11.96
N TYR A 85 -4.33 -1.67 12.80
CA TYR A 85 -4.89 -0.31 12.77
C TYR A 85 -4.54 0.40 11.46
N LEU A 86 -3.29 0.31 11.01
CA LEU A 86 -2.88 0.89 9.73
C LEU A 86 -3.64 0.25 8.58
N GLY A 87 -3.80 -1.08 8.57
CA GLY A 87 -4.51 -1.79 7.51
C GLY A 87 -6.00 -1.41 7.44
N LEU A 88 -6.68 -1.36 8.59
CA LEU A 88 -8.08 -0.95 8.67
C LEU A 88 -8.27 0.51 8.23
N PHE A 89 -7.49 1.42 8.80
CA PHE A 89 -7.56 2.85 8.47
C PHE A 89 -7.33 3.10 6.98
N SER A 90 -6.34 2.41 6.40
CA SER A 90 -6.03 2.49 4.98
C SER A 90 -7.16 1.97 4.10
N GLY A 91 -7.74 0.83 4.45
CA GLY A 91 -8.88 0.26 3.72
C GLY A 91 -10.09 1.21 3.72
N VAL A 92 -10.35 1.88 4.85
CA VAL A 92 -11.41 2.89 4.95
C VAL A 92 -11.13 4.08 4.03
N LEU A 93 -9.91 4.63 4.05
CA LEU A 93 -9.53 5.76 3.18
C LEU A 93 -9.70 5.44 1.69
N ILE A 94 -9.23 4.26 1.26
CA ILE A 94 -9.36 3.82 -0.14
C ILE A 94 -10.83 3.68 -0.51
N SER A 95 -11.63 3.05 0.36
CA SER A 95 -13.06 2.84 0.11
C SER A 95 -13.80 4.17 -0.02
N ILE A 96 -13.54 5.13 0.86
CA ILE A 96 -14.14 6.47 0.80
C ILE A 96 -13.75 7.18 -0.49
N GLY A 97 -12.47 7.17 -0.86
CA GLY A 97 -12.03 7.80 -2.10
C GLY A 97 -12.67 7.17 -3.34
N ILE A 98 -12.88 5.86 -3.35
CA ILE A 98 -13.56 5.19 -4.48
C ILE A 98 -15.01 5.63 -4.55
N VAL A 99 -15.74 5.66 -3.42
CA VAL A 99 -17.14 6.08 -3.37
C VAL A 99 -17.30 7.53 -3.83
N LEU A 100 -16.44 8.43 -3.35
CA LEU A 100 -16.47 9.85 -3.71
C LEU A 100 -16.16 10.13 -5.18
N ASN A 101 -15.48 9.22 -5.88
CA ASN A 101 -15.23 9.36 -7.32
C ASN A 101 -16.46 8.98 -8.18
N VAL A 102 -17.35 8.14 -7.63
CA VAL A 102 -18.54 7.65 -8.35
C VAL A 102 -19.73 8.60 -8.22
N THR A 103 -19.73 9.47 -7.19
CA THR A 103 -20.73 10.51 -6.94
C THR A 103 -20.40 11.82 -7.64
#